data_AF-A0A1W9GKJ5-F1
#
_entry.id   AF-A0A1W9GKJ5-F1
#
_cell.length_a   1.000
_cell.length_b   1.000
_cell.length_c   1.000
_cell.angle_alpha   90.00
_cell.angle_beta   90.00
_cell.angle_gamma   90.00
#
_symmetry.space_group_name_H-M   'P 1'
#
loop_
_entity.id
_entity.type
_entity.pdbx_description
1 polymer ?
#
loop_
_entity_poly.entity_id
_entity_poly.type
_entity_poly.pdbx_seq_one_letter_code
_entity_poly.pdbx_strand_id
1 'polypeptide(L)'
;MDEGRTSGILQRLLENESAFRQFVRRRVGDEVVAEDILQQSLIRAVERHHSLRNDESAVAWFYRILRHALVDYYRSRGGGSSS
;
A
#
# COMPACT_ATOMS: atom_id res chain seq x y z
N MET A 1 5.15 19.36 -14.65
CA MET A 1 6.17 18.30 -14.74
C MET A 1 6.52 17.88 -13.32
N ASP A 2 5.72 16.99 -12.74
CA ASP A 2 5.91 16.42 -11.39
C ASP A 2 6.63 15.05 -11.41
N GLU A 3 7.05 14.59 -12.60
CA GLU A 3 7.64 13.26 -12.81
C GLU A 3 8.88 12.98 -11.95
N GLY A 4 9.67 14.01 -11.64
CA GLY A 4 10.85 13.87 -10.78
C GLY A 4 10.53 13.52 -9.33
N ARG A 5 9.39 14.00 -8.80
CA ARG A 5 9.02 13.79 -7.38
C ARG A 5 8.40 12.41 -7.17
N THR A 6 7.58 11.96 -8.12
CA THR A 6 6.94 10.64 -8.10
C THR A 6 7.95 9.51 -8.19
N SER A 7 8.96 9.62 -9.05
CA SER A 7 10.04 8.63 -9.15
C SER A 7 10.80 8.44 -7.84
N GLY A 8 11.09 9.52 -7.11
CA GLY A 8 11.78 9.43 -5.82
C GLY A 8 10.99 8.71 -4.73
N ILE A 9 9.66 8.95 -4.67
CA ILE A 9 8.77 8.24 -3.75
C ILE A 9 8.72 6.76 -4.13
N LEU A 10 8.46 6.47 -5.40
CA LEU A 10 8.35 5.10 -5.92
C LEU A 10 9.61 4.29 -5.68
N GLN A 11 10.78 4.87 -5.94
CA GLN A 11 12.06 4.20 -5.68
C GLN A 11 12.14 3.72 -4.23
N ARG A 12 11.82 4.59 -3.27
CA ARG A 12 11.84 4.24 -1.84
C ARG A 12 10.84 3.14 -1.49
N LEU A 13 9.68 3.13 -2.14
CA LEU A 13 8.69 2.07 -1.94
C LEU A 13 9.18 0.72 -2.49
N LEU A 14 9.75 0.72 -3.70
CA LEU A 14 10.30 -0.46 -4.35
C LEU A 14 11.48 -1.04 -3.55
N GLU A 15 12.37 -0.18 -3.03
CA GLU A 15 13.47 -0.61 -2.15
C GLU A 15 12.97 -1.32 -0.88
N ASN A 16 11.77 -0.99 -0.40
CA ASN A 16 11.16 -1.57 0.80
C ASN A 16 10.04 -2.59 0.49
N GLU A 17 9.85 -2.94 -0.79
CA GLU A 17 8.73 -3.76 -1.27
C GLU A 17 8.66 -5.11 -0.55
N SER A 18 9.80 -5.79 -0.42
CA SER A 18 9.91 -7.07 0.30
C SER A 18 9.46 -6.98 1.77
N ALA A 19 9.77 -5.87 2.44
CA ALA A 19 9.35 -5.64 3.83
C ALA A 19 7.83 -5.44 3.93
N PHE A 20 7.25 -4.66 3.01
CA PHE A 20 5.80 -4.47 2.93
C PHE A 20 5.07 -5.77 2.61
N ARG A 21 5.55 -6.53 1.63
CA ARG A 21 5.00 -7.83 1.26
C ARG A 21 4.95 -8.77 2.46
N GLN A 22 6.06 -8.92 3.18
CA GLN A 22 6.11 -9.74 4.40
C GLN A 22 5.16 -9.22 5.49
N PHE A 23 5.08 -7.90 5.68
CA PHE A 23 4.18 -7.30 6.66
C PHE A 23 2.71 -7.64 6.37
N VAL A 24 2.26 -7.44 5.13
CA VAL A 24 0.89 -7.76 4.71
C VAL A 24 0.64 -9.25 4.81
N ARG A 25 1.54 -10.08 4.26
CA ARG A 25 1.43 -11.55 4.29
C ARG A 25 1.29 -12.10 5.70
N ARG A 26 2.05 -11.58 6.67
CA ARG A 26 1.92 -11.99 8.08
C ARG A 26 0.57 -11.64 8.70
N ARG A 27 -0.13 -10.63 8.18
CA ARG A 27 -1.46 -10.24 8.65
C ARG A 27 -2.54 -11.10 8.02
N VAL A 28 -2.55 -11.21 6.69
CA VAL A 28 -3.61 -11.93 5.96
C VAL A 28 -3.42 -13.45 5.95
N GLY A 29 -2.18 -13.93 6.13
CA GLY A 29 -1.85 -15.36 6.13
C GLY A 29 -1.82 -16.02 4.75
N ASP A 30 -2.26 -15.32 3.70
CA ASP A 30 -2.36 -15.82 2.33
C ASP A 30 -1.44 -15.04 1.39
N GLU A 31 -0.72 -15.74 0.52
CA GLU A 31 0.22 -15.12 -0.41
C GLU A 31 -0.50 -14.35 -1.53
N VAL A 32 -1.53 -14.93 -2.12
CA VAL A 32 -2.27 -14.33 -3.24
C VAL A 32 -2.94 -13.04 -2.79
N VAL A 33 -3.58 -13.07 -1.63
CA VAL A 33 -4.19 -11.88 -1.03
C VAL A 33 -3.14 -10.83 -0.70
N ALA A 34 -1.98 -11.22 -0.17
CA ALA A 34 -0.94 -10.28 0.20
C ALA A 34 -0.39 -9.54 -1.03
N GLU A 35 -0.18 -10.25 -2.13
CA GLU A 35 0.24 -9.64 -3.39
C GLU A 35 -0.82 -8.69 -3.93
N ASP A 36 -2.10 -9.07 -3.93
CA ASP A 36 -3.20 -8.21 -4.38
C ASP A 36 -3.27 -6.90 -3.57
N ILE A 37 -3.26 -6.99 -2.23
CA ILE A 37 -3.30 -5.81 -1.36
C ILE A 37 -2.09 -4.90 -1.59
N LEU A 38 -0.90 -5.48 -1.77
CA LEU A 38 0.32 -4.72 -2.01
C LEU A 38 0.26 -3.99 -3.35
N GLN A 39 -0.15 -4.69 -4.42
CA GLN A 39 -0.33 -4.13 -5.76
C GLN A 39 -1.33 -2.97 -5.75
N GLN A 40 -2.52 -3.16 -5.16
CA GLN A 40 -3.52 -2.11 -5.05
C GLN A 40 -3.02 -0.90 -4.24
N SER A 41 -2.24 -1.16 -3.19
CA SER A 41 -1.66 -0.09 -2.37
C SER A 41 -0.64 0.73 -3.16
N LEU A 42 0.20 0.10 -4.00
CA LEU A 42 1.17 0.78 -4.87
C LEU A 42 0.46 1.68 -5.90
N ILE A 43 -0.62 1.21 -6.52
CA ILE A 43 -1.44 2.03 -7.44
C ILE A 43 -1.98 3.25 -6.70
N ARG A 44 -2.59 3.05 -5.53
CA ARG A 44 -3.09 4.16 -4.69
C ARG A 44 -1.97 5.11 -4.26
N ALA A 45 -0.76 4.62 -4.07
CA ALA A 45 0.38 5.47 -3.75
C ALA A 45 0.74 6.38 -4.93
N VAL A 46 0.73 5.86 -6.16
CA VAL A 46 0.90 6.69 -7.36
C VAL A 46 -0.22 7.70 -7.50
N GLU A 47 -1.47 7.39 -7.13
CA GLU A 47 -2.54 8.39 -7.20
C GLU A 47 -2.43 9.46 -6.10
N ARG A 48 -2.03 9.05 -4.89
CA ARG A 48 -2.00 9.89 -3.68
C ARG A 48 -0.65 10.56 -3.43
N HIS A 49 0.35 10.37 -4.29
CA HIS A 49 1.68 10.99 -4.15
C HIS A 49 1.61 12.52 -3.97
N HIS A 50 0.61 13.18 -4.57
CA HIS A 50 0.36 14.61 -4.44
C HIS A 50 0.02 15.06 -2.99
N SER A 51 -0.49 14.14 -2.17
CA SER A 51 -0.86 14.40 -0.77
C SER A 51 0.37 14.41 0.16
N LEU A 52 1.48 13.84 -0.29
CA LEU A 52 2.75 13.75 0.44
C LEU A 52 3.46 15.11 0.38
N ARG A 53 3.26 15.93 1.43
CA ARG A 53 3.51 17.37 1.32
C ARG A 53 4.95 17.80 1.53
N ASN A 54 5.70 17.30 2.52
CA ASN A 54 7.16 17.56 2.60
C ASN A 54 7.97 16.84 3.69
N ASP A 55 7.37 16.16 4.68
CA ASP A 55 8.15 15.61 5.83
C ASP A 55 7.83 14.14 6.18
N GLU A 56 6.78 13.56 5.60
CA GLU A 56 6.49 12.15 5.82
C GLU A 56 7.46 11.29 5.00
N SER A 57 8.17 10.37 5.66
CA SER A 57 8.93 9.33 4.95
C SER A 57 7.97 8.53 4.08
N ALA A 58 8.27 8.41 2.78
CA ALA A 58 7.47 7.64 1.81
C ALA A 58 7.08 6.25 2.36
N VAL A 59 8.03 5.59 3.05
CA VAL A 59 7.83 4.32 3.75
C VAL A 59 6.76 4.40 4.84
N ALA A 60 6.87 5.37 5.75
CA ALA A 60 5.93 5.55 6.86
C ALA A 60 4.51 5.88 6.35
N TRP A 61 4.42 6.74 5.33
CA TRP A 61 3.17 7.06 4.66
C TRP A 61 2.55 5.83 3.98
N PHE A 62 3.36 5.02 3.29
CA PHE A 62 2.87 3.81 2.62
C PHE A 62 2.37 2.75 3.61
N TYR A 63 3.03 2.60 4.77
CA TYR A 63 2.50 1.77 5.85
C TYR A 63 1.09 2.19 6.31
N ARG A 64 0.73 3.48 6.24
CA ARG A 64 -0.64 3.94 6.53
C ARG A 64 -1.62 3.45 5.46
N ILE A 65 -1.23 3.52 4.18
CA ILE A 65 -2.03 2.99 3.06
C ILE A 65 -2.26 1.47 3.25
N LEU A 66 -1.20 0.71 3.54
CA LEU A 66 -1.30 -0.74 3.76
C LEU A 66 -2.23 -1.07 4.94
N ARG A 67 -2.13 -0.32 6.06
CA ARG A 67 -3.03 -0.51 7.21
C ARG A 67 -4.49 -0.26 6.83
N HIS A 68 -4.77 0.79 6.05
CA HIS A 68 -6.12 1.05 5.58
C HIS A 68 -6.62 -0.07 4.66
N ALA A 69 -5.79 -0.54 3.73
CA ALA A 69 -6.14 -1.64 2.83
C ALA A 69 -6.41 -2.95 3.57
N LEU A 70 -5.61 -3.25 4.61
CA LEU A 70 -5.85 -4.40 5.49
C LEU A 70 -7.20 -4.30 6.21
N VAL A 71 -7.51 -3.14 6.80
CA VAL A 71 -8.80 -2.91 7.48
C VAL A 71 -9.96 -3.07 6.50
N ASP A 72 -9.84 -2.50 5.29
CA ASP A 72 -10.85 -2.61 4.24
C ASP A 72 -11.07 -4.07 3.81
N TYR A 73 -9.98 -4.81 3.60
CA TYR A 73 -10.01 -6.25 3.31
C TYR A 73 -10.77 -7.05 4.38
N TYR A 74 -10.46 -6.82 5.67
CA TYR A 74 -11.16 -7.50 6.75
C TYR A 74 -12.63 -7.08 6.85
N ARG A 75 -12.94 -5.81 6.57
CA ARG A 75 -14.31 -5.28 6.60
C ARG A 75 -15.16 -5.86 5.47
N SER A 76 -14.61 -5.95 4.26
CA SER A 76 -15.27 -6.53 3.08
C SER A 76 -15.62 -8.00 3.31
N ARG A 77 -14.73 -8.78 3.93
CA ARG A 77 -14.99 -10.19 4.29
C ARG A 77 -16.10 -10.38 5.34
N GLY A 78 -16.35 -9.38 6.18
CA GLY A 78 -17.37 -9.43 7.24
C GLY A 78 -18.75 -8.89 6.84
N GLY A 79 -18.86 -8.28 5.65
CA GLY A 79 -20.07 -7.57 5.21
C GLY A 79 -20.47 -7.96 3.80
N GLY A 80 -21.08 -9.13 3.66
CA GLY A 80 -21.92 -9.46 2.51
C GLY A 80 -21.20 -10.08 1.32
N SER A 81 -21.19 -11.41 1.30
CA SER A 81 -21.57 -12.10 0.08
C SER A 81 -22.92 -11.54 -0.36
N SER A 82 -22.96 -10.76 -1.43
CA SER A 82 -24.15 -10.72 -2.29
C SER A 82 -23.67 -10.77 -3.72
N SER A 83 -23.63 -12.01 -4.22
CA SER A 83 -24.12 -12.27 -5.56
C SER A 83 -25.59 -11.88 -5.68
#